data_AF-A0A244E2R3-F1
#
_entry.id   AF-A0A244E2R3-F1
#
_cell.length_a   1.000
_cell.length_b   1.000
_cell.length_c   1.000
_cell.angle_alpha   90.00
_cell.angle_beta   90.00
_cell.angle_gamma   90.00
#
_symmetry.space_group_name_H-M   'P 1'
#
loop_
_entity.id
_entity.type
_entity.pdbx_description
1 polymer ?
#
loop_
_entity_poly.entity_id
_entity_poly.type
_entity_poly.pdbx_seq_one_letter_code
_entity_poly.pdbx_strand_id
1 'polypeptide(L)' 'MKKIQLNDEQWRTLEALRDAVVKRHPTDTIKVSSRLRSNGLVVEDRRGGCMLTDQGLSRLNQGR' A
#
# COMPACT_ATOMS: atom_id res chain seq x y z
N MET A 1 14.99 -5.95 12.84
CA MET A 1 13.91 -5.29 12.07
C MET A 1 12.66 -6.15 12.12
N LYS A 2 11.52 -5.64 12.59
CA LYS A 2 10.27 -6.41 12.75
C LYS A 2 9.69 -6.71 11.36
N LYS A 3 9.71 -7.98 10.93
CA LYS A 3 8.97 -8.42 9.74
C LYS A 3 7.48 -8.26 10.02
N ILE A 4 6.83 -7.26 9.43
CA ILE A 4 5.39 -7.16 9.53
C ILE A 4 4.77 -8.31 8.73
N GLN A 5 3.94 -9.13 9.38
CA GLN A 5 3.06 -10.04 8.67
C GLN A 5 1.84 -9.23 8.23
N LEU A 6 1.64 -9.20 6.91
CA LEU A 6 0.46 -8.63 6.29
C LEU A 6 -0.61 -9.71 6.21
N ASN A 7 -1.84 -9.38 6.57
CA ASN A 7 -2.97 -10.26 6.30
C ASN A 7 -3.38 -10.15 4.81
N ASP A 8 -4.27 -11.05 4.37
CA ASP A 8 -4.72 -11.09 2.97
C ASP A 8 -5.38 -9.76 2.53
N GLU A 9 -6.12 -9.10 3.41
CA GLU A 9 -6.75 -7.81 3.13
C GLU A 9 -5.71 -6.71 2.88
N GLN A 10 -4.71 -6.60 3.75
CA GLN A 10 -3.62 -5.63 3.63
C GLN A 10 -2.77 -5.90 2.40
N TRP A 11 -2.48 -7.17 2.12
CA TRP A 11 -1.74 -7.55 0.91
C TRP A 11 -2.51 -7.13 -0.35
N ARG A 12 -3.81 -7.44 -0.42
CA ARG A 12 -4.67 -6.99 -1.53
C ARG A 12 -4.73 -5.48 -1.67
N THR A 13 -4.73 -4.73 -0.57
CA THR A 13 -4.66 -3.25 -0.64
C THR A 13 -3.37 -2.80 -1.32
N LEU A 14 -2.22 -3.39 -0.98
CA LEU A 14 -0.95 -3.04 -1.61
C LEU A 14 -0.94 -3.41 -3.11
N GLU A 15 -1.49 -4.56 -3.47
CA GLU A 15 -1.64 -4.95 -4.88
C GLU A 15 -2.57 -4.01 -5.66
N ALA A 16 -3.70 -3.62 -5.08
CA ALA A 16 -4.64 -2.69 -5.67
C ALA A 16 -4.01 -1.30 -5.88
N LEU A 17 -3.20 -0.83 -4.93
CA LEU A 17 -2.46 0.43 -5.07
C LEU A 17 -1.44 0.35 -6.21
N ARG A 18 -0.68 -0.75 -6.33
CA ARG A 18 0.24 -0.96 -7.46
C ARG A 18 -0.52 -0.94 -8.79
N ASP A 19 -1.62 -1.69 -8.87
CA ASP A 19 -2.43 -1.78 -10.09
C ASP A 19 -3.05 -0.43 -10.48
N ALA A 20 -3.54 0.32 -9.50
CA ALA A 20 -4.06 1.66 -9.71
C ALA A 20 -2.99 2.63 -10.23
N VAL A 21 -1.76 2.58 -9.69
CA VAL A 21 -0.65 3.39 -10.19
C VAL A 21 -0.30 3.03 -11.64
N VAL A 22 -0.21 1.74 -11.96
CA VAL A 22 0.07 1.26 -13.33
C VAL A 22 -1.01 1.71 -14.30
N LYS A 23 -2.28 1.62 -13.91
CA LYS A 23 -3.43 2.02 -14.72
C LYS A 23 -3.76 3.52 -14.65
N ARG A 24 -3.00 4.29 -13.87
CA ARG A 24 -3.27 5.72 -13.58
C ARG A 24 -4.69 5.97 -13.05
N HIS A 25 -5.22 5.01 -12.30
CA HIS A 25 -6.50 5.17 -11.63
C HIS A 25 -6.35 5.97 -10.33
N PRO A 26 -7.37 6.75 -9.98
CA PRO A 26 -7.36 7.52 -8.75
C PRO A 26 -7.47 6.58 -7.54
N THR A 27 -6.63 6.80 -6.53
CA THR A 27 -6.45 5.90 -5.38
C THR A 27 -7.20 6.38 -4.13
N ASP A 28 -7.95 7.48 -4.22
CA ASP A 28 -8.76 8.07 -3.14
C ASP A 28 -9.88 7.13 -2.67
N THR A 29 -10.34 6.24 -3.54
CA THR A 29 -11.35 5.22 -3.21
C THR A 29 -10.75 3.99 -2.53
N ILE A 30 -9.43 3.82 -2.56
CA ILE A 30 -8.76 2.66 -1.96
C ILE A 30 -8.62 2.90 -0.46
N LYS A 31 -9.41 2.18 0.33
CA LYS A 31 -9.34 2.25 1.78
C LYS A 31 -8.06 1.59 2.29
N VAL A 32 -7.11 2.40 2.72
CA VAL A 32 -5.84 1.91 3.28
C VAL A 32 -5.94 1.77 4.79
N SER A 33 -5.56 0.60 5.30
CA SER A 33 -5.53 0.40 6.75
C SER A 33 -4.49 1.29 7.43
N SER A 34 -4.81 1.79 8.61
CA SER A 34 -3.89 2.59 9.44
C SER A 34 -2.58 1.83 9.71
N ARG A 35 -2.62 0.50 9.84
CA ARG A 35 -1.44 -0.34 10.02
C ARG A 35 -0.45 -0.23 8.86
N LEU A 36 -0.93 -0.21 7.61
CA LEU A 36 -0.07 -0.05 6.44
C LEU A 36 0.63 1.31 6.44
N ARG A 37 -0.08 2.38 6.81
CA ARG A 37 0.49 3.73 6.98
C ARG A 37 1.48 3.80 8.14
N SER A 38 1.12 3.27 9.32
CA SER A 38 1.97 3.28 10.52
C SER A 38 3.25 2.46 10.36
N ASN A 39 3.27 1.49 9.44
CA ASN A 39 4.48 0.72 9.12
C ASN A 39 5.26 1.30 7.92
N GLY A 40 4.85 2.46 7.42
CA GLY A 40 5.55 3.16 6.34
C GLY A 40 5.47 2.44 4.99
N LEU A 41 4.48 1.56 4.78
CA LEU A 41 4.30 0.84 3.51
C LEU A 41 3.50 1.67 2.50
N VAL A 42 2.70 2.63 2.99
CA VAL A 42 1.79 3.44 2.19
C VAL A 42 1.78 4.85 2.74
N VAL A 43 1.73 5.83 1.85
CA VAL A 43 1.58 7.25 2.18
C VAL A 43 0.27 7.77 1.59
N GLU A 44 -0.35 8.73 2.26
CA GLU A 44 -1.53 9.43 1.79
C GLU A 44 -1.11 10.86 1.43
N ASP A 45 -1.41 11.28 0.20
CA ASP A 45 -1.19 12.64 -0.26
C ASP A 45 -2.23 13.60 0.33
N ARG A 46 -1.94 14.91 0.30
CA ARG A 46 -2.85 15.96 0.76
C ARG A 46 -4.22 15.96 0.06
N ARG A 47 -4.32 15.35 -1.12
CA ARG A 47 -5.58 15.19 -1.87
C ARG A 47 -6.38 13.93 -1.47
N GLY A 48 -5.92 13.17 -0.49
CA GLY A 48 -6.52 11.91 -0.05
C GLY A 48 -6.13 10.69 -0.89
N GLY A 49 -5.26 10.86 -1.89
CA GLY A 49 -4.77 9.76 -2.71
C GLY A 49 -3.73 8.94 -1.96
N CYS A 50 -3.92 7.62 -1.88
CA CYS A 50 -2.95 6.72 -1.29
C CYS A 50 -1.92 6.21 -2.32
N MET A 51 -0.66 6.07 -1.92
CA MET A 51 0.43 5.58 -2.77
C MET A 51 1.37 4.67 -2.00
N LEU A 52 1.91 3.65 -2.68
CA LEU A 52 2.94 2.79 -2.12
C LEU A 52 4.24 3.56 -1.92
N THR A 53 4.90 3.33 -0.78
CA THR A 53 6.28 3.76 -0.57
C THR A 53 7.25 2.73 -1.16
N ASP A 54 8.53 3.06 -1.25
CA ASP A 54 9.59 2.10 -1.63
C ASP A 54 9.59 0.86 -0.72
N GLN A 55 9.29 1.03 0.56
CA GLN A 55 9.18 -0.08 1.51
C GLN A 55 7.96 -0.96 1.20
N GLY A 56 6.81 -0.34 0.89
CA GLY A 56 5.60 -1.07 0.47
C GLY A 56 5.83 -1.87 -0.80
N LEU A 57 6.47 -1.26 -1.80
CA LEU A 57 6.79 -1.89 -3.07
C LEU A 57 7.81 -3.03 -2.90
N SER A 58 8.87 -2.81 -2.13
CA SER A 58 9.86 -3.85 -1.80
C SER A 58 9.20 -5.02 -1.07
N ARG A 59 8.32 -4.74 -0.10
CA ARG A 59 7.57 -5.78 0.62
C ARG A 59 6.63 -6.56 -0.30
N LEU A 60 6.03 -5.89 -1.28
CA LEU A 60 5.18 -6.53 -2.30
C LEU A 60 5.99 -7.46 -3.22
N ASN A 61 7.18 -7.02 -3.63
CA ASN A 61 8.08 -7.79 -4.50
C ASN A 61 8.73 -8.98 -3.77
N GLN A 62 8.85 -8.94 -2.45
CA GLN A 62 9.35 -10.06 -1.64
C GLN A 62 8.36 -11.23 -1.51
N GLY A 63 7.12 -11.08 -2.00
CA GLY A 63 6.07 -12.07 -1.79
C GLY A 63 5.58 -12.11 -0.34
N ARG A 64 4.56 -12.91 -0.07
CA ARG A 64 3.89 -13.00 1.24
C ARG A 64 4.86 -13.46 2.34
#